data_AF-A0A840SEI6-F1
#
_entry.id   AF-A0A840SEI6-F1
#
_cell.length_a   1.000
_cell.length_b   1.000
_cell.length_c   1.000
_cell.angle_alpha   90.00
_cell.angle_beta   90.00
_cell.angle_gamma   90.00
#
_symmetry.space_group_name_H-M   'P 1'
#
loop_
_entity.id
_entity.type
_entity.pdbx_description
1 polymer ?
#
loop_
_entity_poly.entity_id
_entity_poly.type
_entity_poly.pdbx_seq_one_letter_code
_entity_poly.pdbx_strand_id
1 'polypeptide(L)'
;MKLEKLFDSRDNTLFDLNGTEINLSNCPVIDAKDFCEKKSGEDKVTAITVKWSYSGFDEESYNEEFLALFRDRLKELEETSKFAFIVPAADSDCTDEIKKQAFADSMNHCARRIKDCTSVIGFSIPDECNASDFMELLLKKHQHYVFFSKNETVLNDKSIVRF
;
A
#
# COMPACT_ATOMS: atom_id res chain seq x y z
N MET A 1 16.49 -10.92 1.55
CA MET A 1 15.38 -11.83 1.88
C MET A 1 14.24 -11.56 0.92
N LYS A 2 13.65 -12.60 0.32
CA LYS A 2 12.39 -12.47 -0.42
C LYS A 2 11.27 -12.70 0.59
N LEU A 3 10.34 -11.75 0.73
CA LEU A 3 9.13 -11.98 1.52
C LEU A 3 8.23 -12.95 0.78
N GLU A 4 7.67 -13.91 1.53
CA GLU A 4 6.68 -14.84 1.00
C GLU A 4 5.31 -14.18 0.95
N LYS A 5 4.48 -14.59 -0.02
CA LYS A 5 3.14 -14.06 -0.19
C LYS A 5 2.25 -14.60 0.93
N LEU A 6 1.85 -13.74 1.87
CA LEU A 6 1.01 -14.10 3.03
C LEU A 6 -0.50 -14.01 2.75
N PHE A 7 -0.87 -13.37 1.64
CA PHE A 7 -2.26 -13.17 1.27
C PHE A 7 -2.45 -13.43 -0.22
N ASP A 8 -3.63 -13.92 -0.58
CA ASP A 8 -4.00 -14.19 -1.95
C ASP A 8 -5.27 -13.43 -2.30
N SER A 9 -5.41 -13.06 -3.56
CA SER A 9 -6.57 -12.33 -4.07
C SER A 9 -7.34 -13.18 -5.07
N ARG A 10 -8.63 -13.38 -4.82
CA ARG A 10 -9.52 -14.17 -5.70
C ARG A 10 -10.90 -13.54 -5.73
N ASP A 11 -11.47 -13.39 -6.92
CA ASP A 11 -12.81 -12.80 -7.14
C ASP A 11 -13.00 -11.46 -6.39
N ASN A 12 -11.99 -10.59 -6.45
CA ASN A 12 -11.93 -9.30 -5.76
C ASN A 12 -11.97 -9.36 -4.22
N THR A 13 -11.69 -10.52 -3.62
CA THR A 13 -11.65 -10.72 -2.17
C THR A 13 -10.26 -11.14 -1.70
N LEU A 14 -9.88 -10.72 -0.49
CA LEU A 14 -8.61 -11.07 0.15
C LEU A 14 -8.76 -12.38 0.94
N PHE A 15 -7.83 -13.30 0.76
CA PHE A 15 -7.73 -14.54 1.52
C PHE A 15 -6.38 -14.62 2.23
N ASP A 16 -6.36 -15.13 3.46
CA ASP A 16 -5.10 -15.50 4.10
C ASP A 16 -4.58 -16.87 3.59
N LEU A 17 -3.36 -17.24 3.96
CA LEU A 17 -2.76 -18.53 3.63
C LEU A 17 -3.55 -19.75 4.12
N ASN A 18 -4.43 -19.58 5.12
CA ASN A 18 -5.30 -20.64 5.63
C ASN A 18 -6.61 -20.76 4.82
N GLY A 19 -6.82 -19.89 3.83
CA GLY A 19 -8.05 -19.82 3.05
C GLY A 19 -9.19 -19.07 3.75
N THR A 20 -8.90 -18.34 4.83
CA THR A 20 -9.87 -17.50 5.52
C THR A 20 -10.10 -16.23 4.72
N GLU A 21 -11.37 -15.97 4.39
CA GLU A 21 -11.79 -14.72 3.78
C GLU A 21 -11.59 -13.55 4.76
N ILE A 22 -10.93 -12.50 4.32
CA ILE A 22 -10.80 -11.25 5.05
C ILE A 22 -11.73 -10.23 4.41
N ASN A 23 -12.81 -9.92 5.12
CA ASN A 23 -13.74 -8.90 4.69
C ASN A 23 -13.14 -7.50 4.92
N LEU A 24 -12.96 -6.75 3.84
CA LEU A 24 -12.42 -5.39 3.88
C LEU A 24 -13.50 -4.31 3.81
N SER A 25 -14.79 -4.66 3.81
CA SER A 25 -15.89 -3.70 3.62
C SER A 25 -15.95 -2.62 4.71
N ASN A 26 -15.45 -2.92 5.92
CA ASN A 26 -15.33 -1.97 7.04
C ASN A 26 -13.86 -1.68 7.39
N CYS A 27 -12.93 -1.86 6.45
CA CYS A 27 -11.51 -1.65 6.73
C CYS A 27 -11.25 -0.19 7.15
N PRO A 28 -10.64 0.05 8.33
CA PRO A 28 -10.33 1.40 8.77
C PRO A 28 -9.30 2.03 7.83
N VAL A 29 -9.61 3.23 7.34
CA VAL A 29 -8.67 4.05 6.56
C VAL A 29 -8.07 5.10 7.48
N ILE A 30 -6.77 5.03 7.70
CA ILE A 30 -6.02 5.90 8.61
C ILE A 30 -4.96 6.65 7.81
N ASP A 31 -4.76 7.94 8.07
CA ASP A 31 -3.64 8.69 7.49
C ASP A 31 -2.31 8.19 8.06
N ALA A 32 -1.27 8.11 7.23
CA ALA A 32 0.01 7.58 7.65
C ALA A 32 0.68 8.40 8.77
N LYS A 33 0.43 9.72 8.89
CA LYS A 33 0.87 10.50 10.06
C LYS A 33 0.11 10.10 11.31
N ASP A 34 -1.21 10.02 11.23
CA ASP A 34 -2.04 9.55 12.34
C ASP A 34 -1.64 8.14 12.80
N PHE A 35 -1.30 7.24 11.87
CA PHE A 35 -0.79 5.90 12.17
C PHE A 35 0.56 5.93 12.90
N CYS A 36 1.43 6.88 12.57
CA CYS A 36 2.69 7.07 13.27
C CYS A 36 2.52 7.66 14.68
N GLU A 37 1.47 8.46 14.91
CA GLU A 37 1.22 9.13 16.19
C GLU A 37 0.29 8.35 17.13
N LYS A 38 -0.63 7.54 16.60
CA LYS A 38 -1.67 6.82 17.36
C LYS A 38 -1.39 5.32 17.40
N LYS A 39 -1.97 4.66 18.40
CA LYS A 39 -1.95 3.19 18.47
C LYS A 39 -2.83 2.59 17.38
N SER A 40 -2.31 1.55 16.74
CA SER A 40 -3.05 0.75 15.76
C SER A 40 -4.34 0.20 16.37
N GLY A 41 -5.45 0.33 15.64
CA GLY A 41 -6.77 -0.16 16.05
C GLY A 41 -6.83 -1.67 16.25
N GLU A 42 -7.97 -2.22 16.66
CA GLU A 42 -8.14 -3.66 16.91
C GLU A 42 -8.28 -4.49 15.62
N ASP A 43 -8.48 -3.84 14.48
CA ASP A 43 -8.67 -4.50 13.18
C ASP A 43 -7.45 -5.32 12.73
N LYS A 44 -7.74 -6.47 12.12
CA LYS A 44 -6.71 -7.37 11.56
C LYS A 44 -5.99 -6.74 10.36
N VAL A 45 -6.72 -5.97 9.55
CA VAL A 45 -6.19 -5.29 8.36
C VAL A 45 -6.60 -3.81 8.38
N THR A 46 -5.64 -2.92 8.21
CA THR A 46 -5.84 -1.47 8.15
C THR A 46 -5.38 -0.89 6.82
N ALA A 47 -6.16 0.01 6.23
CA ALA A 47 -5.77 0.78 5.07
C ALA A 47 -5.02 2.04 5.52
N ILE A 48 -3.78 2.23 5.08
CA ILE A 48 -2.96 3.37 5.49
C ILE A 48 -2.77 4.31 4.31
N THR A 49 -3.36 5.50 4.39
CA THR A 49 -3.24 6.51 3.34
C THR A 49 -1.89 7.22 3.43
N VAL A 50 -1.06 7.02 2.41
CA VAL A 50 0.23 7.70 2.26
C VAL A 50 0.09 8.78 1.20
N LYS A 51 0.13 10.04 1.65
CA LYS A 51 0.12 11.19 0.75
C LYS A 51 1.44 11.30 0.02
N TRP A 52 1.40 11.80 -1.22
CA TRP A 52 2.61 12.02 -2.01
C TRP A 52 3.61 12.91 -1.28
N SER A 53 3.13 13.98 -0.64
CA SER A 53 3.95 14.87 0.19
C SER A 53 4.66 14.19 1.38
N TYR A 54 4.20 13.01 1.82
CA TYR A 54 4.82 12.28 2.94
C TYR A 54 5.98 11.42 2.50
N SER A 55 5.94 10.85 1.29
CA SER A 55 7.06 10.10 0.73
C SER A 55 8.12 11.06 0.15
N GLY A 56 7.68 12.23 -0.33
CA GLY A 56 8.50 13.23 -1.02
C GLY A 56 8.29 13.17 -2.53
N PHE A 57 8.57 14.27 -3.22
CA PHE A 57 8.19 14.42 -4.63
C PHE A 57 9.20 13.78 -5.59
N ASP A 58 10.46 13.69 -5.18
CA ASP A 58 11.59 13.26 -6.02
C ASP A 58 12.77 12.75 -5.18
N GLU A 59 13.79 12.20 -5.85
CA GLU A 59 14.97 11.60 -5.20
C GLU A 59 15.77 12.56 -4.30
N GLU A 60 15.70 13.87 -4.54
CA GLU A 60 16.38 14.89 -3.74
C GLU A 60 15.51 15.38 -2.57
N SER A 61 14.20 15.10 -2.60
CA SER A 61 13.21 15.58 -1.63
C SER A 61 12.48 14.46 -0.87
N TYR A 62 12.95 13.21 -0.96
CA TYR A 62 12.34 12.12 -0.20
C TYR A 62 12.44 12.34 1.31
N ASN A 63 11.30 12.16 1.99
CA ASN A 63 11.19 12.31 3.43
C ASN A 63 11.61 11.01 4.13
N GLU A 64 12.92 10.78 4.16
CA GLU A 64 13.50 9.57 4.73
C GLU A 64 13.22 9.43 6.24
N GLU A 65 13.09 10.55 6.95
CA GLU A 65 12.74 10.55 8.39
C GLU A 65 11.33 10.00 8.61
N PHE A 66 10.36 10.45 7.82
CA PHE A 66 9.00 9.90 7.86
C PHE A 66 8.98 8.43 7.45
N LEU A 67 9.68 8.05 6.37
CA LEU A 67 9.68 6.66 5.89
C LEU A 67 10.35 5.70 6.88
N ALA A 68 11.36 6.15 7.61
CA ALA A 68 11.97 5.40 8.70
C ALA A 68 10.99 5.17 9.86
N LEU A 69 10.36 6.24 10.34
CA LEU A 69 9.32 6.14 11.39
C LEU A 69 8.17 5.24 10.94
N PHE A 70 7.70 5.41 9.71
CA PHE A 70 6.61 4.63 9.14
C PHE A 70 6.94 3.14 9.10
N ARG A 71 8.17 2.80 8.69
CA ARG A 71 8.68 1.42 8.72
C ARG A 71 8.69 0.84 10.12
N ASP A 72 9.17 1.58 11.12
CA ASP A 72 9.20 1.10 12.51
C ASP A 72 7.80 0.82 13.05
N ARG A 73 6.83 1.69 12.72
CA ARG A 73 5.42 1.48 13.09
C ARG A 73 4.80 0.27 12.40
N LEU A 74 5.14 0.03 11.13
CA LEU A 74 4.73 -1.17 10.41
C LEU A 74 5.36 -2.43 11.02
N LYS A 75 6.58 -2.35 11.55
CA LYS A 75 7.23 -3.46 12.25
C LYS A 75 6.50 -3.83 13.54
N GLU A 76 5.98 -2.86 14.29
CA GLU A 76 5.15 -3.13 15.48
C GLU A 76 3.84 -3.87 15.15
N LEU A 77 3.30 -3.71 13.93
CA LEU A 77 2.15 -4.51 13.50
C LEU A 77 2.48 -6.00 13.38
N GLU A 78 3.73 -6.34 13.02
CA GLU A 78 4.17 -7.73 12.91
C GLU A 78 4.12 -8.42 14.28
N GLU A 79 4.54 -7.72 15.35
CA GLU A 79 4.50 -8.23 16.72
C GLU A 79 3.08 -8.50 17.21
N THR A 80 2.10 -7.77 16.66
CA THR A 80 0.69 -7.92 17.00
C THR A 80 -0.10 -8.78 16.01
N SER A 81 0.58 -9.41 15.04
CA SER A 81 -0.05 -10.20 13.96
C SER A 81 -1.14 -9.44 13.20
N LYS A 82 -0.96 -8.13 13.06
CA LYS A 82 -1.82 -7.22 12.29
C LYS A 82 -1.16 -6.87 10.98
N PHE A 83 -1.99 -6.49 10.02
CA PHE A 83 -1.54 -6.23 8.66
C PHE A 83 -2.07 -4.89 8.17
N ALA A 84 -1.40 -4.34 7.18
CA ALA A 84 -1.80 -3.10 6.53
C ALA A 84 -1.55 -3.16 5.03
N PHE A 85 -2.33 -2.40 4.28
CA PHE A 85 -2.01 -2.08 2.89
C PHE A 85 -1.98 -0.57 2.71
N ILE A 86 -1.16 -0.13 1.78
CA ILE A 86 -0.89 1.29 1.56
C ILE A 86 -1.87 1.83 0.54
N VAL A 87 -2.47 2.98 0.82
CA VAL A 87 -3.35 3.71 -0.10
C VAL A 87 -2.63 4.97 -0.54
N PRO A 88 -2.01 4.98 -1.73
CA PRO A 88 -1.41 6.19 -2.28
C PRO A 88 -2.48 7.27 -2.47
N ALA A 89 -2.16 8.50 -2.07
CA ALA A 89 -3.01 9.66 -2.32
C ALA A 89 -2.20 10.79 -2.95
N ALA A 90 -2.61 11.21 -4.15
CA ALA A 90 -2.09 12.42 -4.76
C ALA A 90 -2.75 13.63 -4.06
N ASP A 91 -2.08 14.17 -3.05
CA ASP A 91 -2.51 15.39 -2.35
C ASP A 91 -2.08 16.67 -3.09
N SER A 92 -1.62 16.53 -4.34
CA SER A 92 -1.17 17.58 -5.24
C SER A 92 -1.70 17.32 -6.65
N ASP A 93 -1.76 18.36 -7.48
CA ASP A 93 -2.29 18.28 -8.84
C ASP A 93 -1.45 17.30 -9.70
N CYS A 94 -2.02 16.13 -9.99
CA CYS A 94 -1.38 15.01 -10.70
C CYS A 94 -2.00 14.81 -12.09
N THR A 95 -2.24 15.92 -12.81
CA THR A 95 -2.86 15.88 -14.15
C THR A 95 -1.85 15.57 -15.25
N ASP A 96 -0.61 16.02 -15.09
CA ASP A 96 0.49 15.84 -16.06
C ASP A 96 1.10 14.44 -15.98
N GLU A 97 1.43 13.85 -17.14
CA GLU A 97 2.09 12.53 -17.21
C GLU A 97 3.43 12.49 -16.46
N ILE A 98 4.19 13.59 -16.45
CA ILE A 98 5.45 13.71 -15.69
C ILE A 98 5.17 13.58 -14.18
N LYS A 99 4.10 14.19 -13.69
CA LYS A 99 3.73 14.14 -12.27
C LYS A 99 3.16 12.79 -11.88
N LYS A 100 2.38 12.15 -12.76
CA LYS A 100 1.92 10.76 -12.56
C LYS A 100 3.09 9.80 -12.41
N GLN A 101 4.11 9.96 -13.25
CA GLN A 101 5.34 9.17 -13.16
C GLN A 101 6.09 9.46 -11.86
N ALA A 102 6.29 10.74 -11.50
CA ALA A 102 6.95 11.11 -10.25
C ALA A 102 6.20 10.62 -9.00
N PHE A 103 4.87 10.61 -9.04
CA PHE A 103 4.02 10.02 -8.01
C PHE A 103 4.21 8.50 -7.92
N ALA A 104 4.16 7.79 -9.05
CA ALA A 104 4.41 6.36 -9.09
C ALA A 104 5.81 6.00 -8.57
N ASP A 105 6.83 6.78 -8.94
CA ASP A 105 8.21 6.61 -8.49
C ASP A 105 8.36 6.88 -6.98
N SER A 106 7.69 7.90 -6.47
CA SER A 106 7.64 8.19 -5.04
C SER A 106 6.99 7.05 -4.24
N MET A 107 5.89 6.48 -4.74
CA MET A 107 5.25 5.32 -4.11
C MET A 107 6.09 4.06 -4.21
N ASN A 108 6.82 3.87 -5.31
CA ASN A 108 7.80 2.79 -5.47
C ASN A 108 8.98 2.95 -4.49
N HIS A 109 9.43 4.18 -4.24
CA HIS A 109 10.43 4.44 -3.20
C HIS A 109 9.89 4.12 -1.80
N CYS A 110 8.66 4.53 -1.50
CA CYS A 110 7.98 4.17 -0.26
C CYS A 110 7.93 2.64 -0.07
N ALA A 111 7.46 1.91 -1.09
CA ALA A 111 7.44 0.44 -1.11
C ALA A 111 8.83 -0.15 -0.83
N ARG A 112 9.88 0.40 -1.45
CA ARG A 112 11.27 -0.04 -1.24
C ARG A 112 11.74 0.17 0.21
N ARG A 113 11.30 1.23 0.90
CA ARG A 113 11.65 1.49 2.31
C ARG A 113 10.96 0.52 3.28
N ILE A 114 9.72 0.13 2.98
CA ILE A 114 8.93 -0.79 3.81
C ILE A 114 8.99 -2.24 3.33
N LYS A 115 9.94 -2.57 2.43
CA LYS A 115 10.01 -3.85 1.71
C LYS A 115 10.22 -5.08 2.58
N ASP A 116 10.73 -4.89 3.79
CA ASP A 116 10.99 -5.94 4.77
C ASP A 116 9.90 -6.02 5.83
N CYS A 117 8.84 -5.22 5.73
CA CYS A 117 7.69 -5.26 6.62
C CYS A 117 6.74 -6.39 6.20
N THR A 118 6.68 -7.47 6.97
CA THR A 118 5.78 -8.62 6.71
C THR A 118 4.31 -8.28 6.95
N SER A 119 4.06 -7.26 7.77
CA SER A 119 2.74 -6.69 8.02
C SER A 119 2.15 -5.99 6.78
N VAL A 120 2.96 -5.62 5.79
CA VAL A 120 2.48 -4.94 4.58
C VAL A 120 2.01 -5.96 3.54
N ILE A 121 0.71 -5.96 3.28
CA ILE A 121 0.05 -6.85 2.32
C ILE A 121 0.28 -6.37 0.88
N GLY A 122 0.32 -5.05 0.67
CA GLY A 122 0.54 -4.46 -0.64
C GLY A 122 -0.01 -3.04 -0.72
N PHE A 123 -0.43 -2.64 -1.92
CA PHE A 123 -0.77 -1.26 -2.26
C PHE A 123 -2.12 -1.20 -2.99
N SER A 124 -2.91 -0.16 -2.72
CA SER A 124 -4.01 0.18 -3.62
C SER A 124 -3.47 0.83 -4.87
N ILE A 125 -4.15 0.60 -5.98
CA ILE A 125 -3.86 1.23 -7.26
C ILE A 125 -4.46 2.63 -7.21
N PRO A 126 -3.65 3.69 -7.31
CA PRO A 126 -4.15 5.05 -7.37
C PRO A 126 -4.87 5.32 -8.70
N ASP A 127 -5.92 6.13 -8.66
CA ASP A 127 -6.71 6.49 -9.85
C ASP A 127 -5.93 7.37 -10.84
N GLU A 128 -4.89 8.05 -10.36
CA GLU A 128 -4.03 8.93 -11.15
C GLU A 128 -3.06 8.16 -12.04
N CYS A 129 -2.76 6.89 -11.72
CA CYS A 129 -1.82 6.05 -12.46
C CYS A 129 -2.52 5.05 -13.36
N ASN A 130 -1.82 4.62 -14.42
CA ASN A 130 -2.21 3.41 -15.12
C ASN A 130 -2.02 2.19 -14.20
N ALA A 131 -3.07 1.40 -14.03
CA ALA A 131 -3.06 0.23 -13.14
C ALA A 131 -1.96 -0.78 -13.50
N SER A 132 -1.83 -1.13 -14.78
CA SER A 132 -0.84 -2.10 -15.25
C SER A 132 0.59 -1.62 -15.00
N ASP A 133 0.90 -0.38 -15.39
CA ASP A 133 2.24 0.19 -15.21
C ASP A 133 2.63 0.28 -13.73
N PHE A 134 1.69 0.70 -12.88
CA PHE A 134 1.91 0.81 -11.43
C PHE A 134 2.14 -0.56 -10.77
N MET A 135 1.33 -1.55 -11.14
CA MET A 135 1.51 -2.92 -10.64
C MET A 135 2.85 -3.50 -11.09
N GLU A 136 3.19 -3.37 -12.37
CA GLU A 136 4.47 -3.84 -12.91
C GLU A 136 5.66 -3.18 -12.23
N LEU A 137 5.56 -1.87 -11.95
CA LEU A 137 6.59 -1.11 -11.24
C LEU A 137 6.87 -1.71 -9.85
N LEU A 138 5.83 -1.96 -9.06
CA LEU A 138 5.99 -2.52 -7.71
C LEU A 138 6.38 -4.01 -7.75
N LEU A 139 5.77 -4.81 -8.61
CA LEU A 139 6.05 -6.25 -8.72
C LEU A 139 7.50 -6.57 -9.13
N LYS A 140 8.19 -5.65 -9.83
CA LYS A 140 9.63 -5.80 -10.15
C LYS A 140 10.49 -6.10 -8.92
N LYS A 141 10.14 -5.54 -7.75
CA LYS A 141 10.87 -5.71 -6.49
C LYS A 141 10.03 -6.37 -5.39
N HIS A 142 8.70 -6.36 -5.52
CA HIS A 142 7.76 -6.75 -4.48
C HIS A 142 6.73 -7.76 -5.00
N GLN A 143 7.17 -8.92 -5.47
CA GLN A 143 6.32 -9.96 -6.06
C GLN A 143 5.23 -10.54 -5.13
N HIS A 144 5.34 -10.29 -3.82
CA HIS A 144 4.41 -10.77 -2.81
C HIS A 144 3.23 -9.81 -2.59
N TYR A 145 3.27 -8.60 -3.16
CA TYR A 145 2.21 -7.63 -2.95
C TYR A 145 0.91 -8.04 -3.63
N VAL A 146 -0.18 -7.82 -2.89
CA VAL A 146 -1.55 -7.84 -3.41
C VAL A 146 -1.97 -6.41 -3.71
N PHE A 147 -2.76 -6.26 -4.77
CA PHE A 147 -3.27 -4.95 -5.18
C PHE A 147 -4.72 -4.76 -4.79
N PHE A 148 -5.04 -3.53 -4.42
CA PHE A 148 -6.37 -3.14 -3.93
C PHE A 148 -6.94 -2.01 -4.80
N SER A 149 -8.25 -1.91 -4.95
CA SER A 149 -8.85 -0.75 -5.60
C SER A 149 -10.31 -0.55 -5.18
N LYS A 150 -10.76 0.71 -5.22
CA LYS A 150 -12.18 1.10 -5.15
C LYS A 150 -12.78 1.35 -6.54
N ASN A 151 -11.94 1.39 -7.56
CA ASN A 151 -12.34 1.74 -8.91
C ASN A 151 -12.90 0.50 -9.62
N GLU A 152 -14.20 0.51 -9.89
CA GLU A 152 -14.92 -0.57 -10.57
C GLU A 152 -14.32 -0.92 -11.95
N THR A 153 -13.69 0.05 -12.62
CA THR A 153 -13.04 -0.17 -13.92
C THR A 153 -11.86 -1.13 -13.79
N VAL A 154 -11.08 -0.96 -12.72
CA VAL A 154 -9.87 -1.74 -12.42
C VAL A 154 -10.25 -3.10 -11.81
N LEU A 155 -11.33 -3.15 -11.02
CA LEU A 155 -11.84 -4.38 -10.41
C LEU A 155 -12.37 -5.43 -11.41
N ASN A 156 -12.52 -5.09 -12.69
CA ASN A 156 -12.72 -6.09 -13.75
C ASN A 156 -11.59 -7.14 -13.77
N ASP A 157 -10.38 -6.78 -13.34
CA ASP A 157 -9.35 -7.73 -13.02
C ASP A 157 -9.64 -8.36 -11.65
N LYS A 158 -10.11 -9.61 -11.67
CA LYS A 158 -10.48 -10.40 -10.48
C LYS A 158 -9.33 -10.64 -9.51
N SER A 159 -8.08 -10.37 -9.90
CA SER A 159 -6.90 -10.45 -9.03
C SER A 159 -6.74 -9.23 -8.12
N ILE A 160 -7.51 -8.16 -8.35
CA ILE A 160 -7.45 -6.91 -7.57
C ILE A 160 -8.52 -6.93 -6.50
N VAL A 161 -8.15 -6.70 -5.25
CA VAL A 161 -9.04 -6.79 -4.10
C VAL A 161 -9.86 -5.51 -3.94
N ARG A 162 -11.17 -5.65 -3.72
CA ARG A 162 -12.04 -4.54 -3.35
C ARG A 162 -11.93 -4.24 -1.85
N PHE A 163 -11.82 -2.97 -1.48
CA PHE A 163 -11.73 -2.49 -0.10
C PHE A 163 -12.47 -1.16 0.11
#